data_AF-A0A935IK20-F1
#
_entry.id   AF-A0A935IK20-F1
#
_cell.length_a   1.000
_cell.length_b   1.000
_cell.length_c   1.000
_cell.angle_alpha   90.00
_cell.angle_beta   90.00
_cell.angle_gamma   90.00
#
_symmetry.space_group_name_H-M   'P 1'
#
loop_
_entity.id
_entity.type
_entity.pdbx_description
1 polymer ?
#
loop_
_entity_poly.entity_id
_entity_poly.type
_entity_poly.pdbx_seq_one_letter_code
_entity_poly.pdbx_strand_id
1 'polypeptide(L)'
;MDVSILTIDQIFAVLSHSEFAIGSMTNHGFGKFDLKGFKVIDFEFKIDGQNWLDFLRKLKSKSIMQIYQESNVASYDKKNSSDNDQIFKVRLTGSLKSTLIIGESGIGATQSDKVSLTSVGKPIISAKSIRGAMRSRAERICNTLKIDLAIVYNLFGNTDENDKSKLKGKLKINEVILFGSQKFVQDRIKIDRFTGGTISGALFNSEPISKADIQIDFSIYSRRNEKATDAEKGLLFLLLRDIYEEDLAIGGEKNIGRGIIKGTMLIINGISDNDQKSNLDQWVKAFNNYTKPNTNE
;
A
#
# COMPACT_ATOMS: atom_id res chain seq x y z
N MET A 1 38.57 -12.06 -9.81
CA MET A 1 37.11 -12.27 -9.80
C MET A 1 36.52 -10.88 -9.72
N ASP A 2 36.05 -10.35 -10.86
CA ASP A 2 35.83 -8.91 -11.06
C ASP A 2 34.77 -8.33 -10.11
N VAL A 3 35.15 -7.24 -9.44
CA VAL A 3 34.28 -6.45 -8.53
C VAL A 3 32.99 -6.01 -9.25
N SER A 4 33.05 -5.81 -10.57
CA SER A 4 31.92 -5.44 -11.42
C SER A 4 30.81 -6.51 -11.44
N ILE A 5 31.17 -7.79 -11.50
CA ILE A 5 30.21 -8.91 -11.56
C ILE A 5 29.49 -9.04 -10.21
N LEU A 6 30.24 -8.95 -9.10
CA LEU A 6 29.68 -8.94 -7.74
C LEU A 6 28.70 -7.79 -7.51
N THR A 7 28.97 -6.62 -8.07
CA THR A 7 28.11 -5.43 -7.91
C THR A 7 26.81 -5.58 -8.70
N ILE A 8 26.87 -6.10 -9.93
CA ILE A 8 25.70 -6.37 -10.76
C ILE A 8 24.81 -7.43 -10.10
N ASP A 9 25.40 -8.49 -9.56
CA ASP A 9 24.68 -9.56 -8.87
C ASP A 9 23.95 -9.04 -7.62
N GLN A 10 24.57 -8.13 -6.86
CA GLN A 10 23.92 -7.49 -5.71
C GLN A 10 22.76 -6.60 -6.13
N ILE A 11 22.93 -5.79 -7.17
CA ILE A 11 21.85 -4.95 -7.72
C ILE A 11 20.69 -5.85 -8.18
N PHE A 12 20.99 -6.92 -8.90
CA PHE A 12 19.98 -7.89 -9.34
C PHE A 12 19.25 -8.53 -8.16
N ALA A 13 19.98 -8.96 -7.13
CA ALA A 13 19.39 -9.54 -5.93
C ALA A 13 18.42 -8.56 -5.25
N VAL A 14 18.77 -7.28 -5.17
CA VAL A 14 17.92 -6.23 -4.60
C VAL A 14 16.69 -5.95 -5.48
N LEU A 15 16.89 -5.76 -6.79
CA LEU A 15 15.80 -5.42 -7.72
C LEU A 15 14.82 -6.57 -7.96
N SER A 16 15.30 -7.81 -7.87
CA SER A 16 14.47 -9.02 -8.01
C SER A 16 13.70 -9.36 -6.73
N HIS A 17 13.97 -8.64 -5.65
CA HIS A 17 13.26 -8.82 -4.39
C HIS A 17 11.84 -8.24 -4.51
N SER A 18 10.81 -9.05 -4.31
CA SER A 18 9.39 -8.66 -4.48
C SER A 18 8.96 -7.50 -3.59
N GLU A 19 9.72 -7.23 -2.54
CA GLU A 19 9.46 -6.17 -1.57
C GLU A 19 10.17 -4.86 -1.88
N PHE A 20 11.14 -4.88 -2.80
CA PHE A 20 11.81 -3.66 -3.25
C PHE A 20 10.82 -2.79 -4.01
N ALA A 21 10.85 -1.49 -3.71
CA ALA A 21 9.92 -0.52 -4.27
C ALA A 21 10.67 0.76 -4.63
N ILE A 22 10.32 1.34 -5.77
CA ILE A 22 10.94 2.56 -6.30
C ILE A 22 9.99 3.74 -6.12
N GLY A 23 10.55 4.94 -5.94
CA GLY A 23 9.82 6.20 -5.87
C GLY A 23 9.61 6.73 -4.46
N SER A 24 8.98 7.90 -4.36
CA SER A 24 8.60 8.49 -3.08
C SER A 24 7.49 7.69 -2.40
N MET A 25 7.43 7.69 -1.08
CA MET A 25 6.35 7.05 -0.31
C MET A 25 6.22 5.54 -0.55
N THR A 26 7.34 4.80 -0.66
CA THR A 26 7.38 3.34 -0.92
C THR A 26 6.50 2.47 0.00
N ASN A 27 6.06 2.99 1.15
CA ASN A 27 5.17 2.31 2.10
C ASN A 27 3.67 2.53 1.81
N HIS A 28 3.33 3.33 0.79
CA HIS A 28 1.98 3.79 0.44
C HIS A 28 1.49 3.28 -0.93
N GLY A 29 2.12 2.24 -1.49
CA GLY A 29 1.77 1.63 -2.77
C GLY A 29 2.46 2.26 -3.99
N PHE A 30 2.12 1.77 -5.19
CA PHE A 30 2.58 2.20 -6.53
C PHE A 30 4.08 2.11 -6.84
N GLY A 31 4.92 1.75 -5.88
CA GLY A 31 6.37 1.57 -6.10
C GLY A 31 6.77 0.14 -6.45
N LYS A 32 5.85 -0.83 -6.41
CA LYS A 32 6.16 -2.24 -6.65
C LYS A 32 6.31 -2.49 -8.15
N PHE A 33 7.33 -3.25 -8.51
CA PHE A 33 7.53 -3.73 -9.87
C PHE A 33 7.98 -5.19 -9.82
N ASP A 34 7.90 -5.85 -10.97
CA ASP A 34 8.38 -7.20 -11.15
C ASP A 34 9.37 -7.20 -12.31
N LEU A 35 10.57 -7.74 -12.07
CA LEU A 35 11.64 -7.76 -13.04
C LEU A 35 11.45 -8.96 -13.96
N LYS A 36 10.84 -8.74 -15.13
CA LYS A 36 10.57 -9.82 -16.12
C LYS A 36 11.79 -10.22 -16.96
N GLY A 37 12.89 -9.49 -16.82
CA GLY A 37 14.14 -9.69 -17.54
C GLY A 37 15.00 -8.44 -17.45
N PHE A 38 16.32 -8.60 -17.54
CA PHE A 38 17.26 -7.48 -17.54
C PHE A 38 18.35 -7.72 -18.56
N LYS A 39 18.92 -6.62 -19.05
CA LYS A 39 20.14 -6.63 -19.87
C LYS A 39 21.14 -5.69 -19.22
N VAL A 40 22.37 -6.14 -19.14
CA VAL A 40 23.48 -5.32 -18.66
C VAL A 40 24.26 -4.85 -19.87
N ILE A 41 24.52 -3.55 -19.93
CA ILE A 41 25.41 -2.97 -20.92
C ILE A 41 26.52 -2.28 -20.13
N ASP A 42 27.73 -2.76 -20.34
CA ASP A 42 28.93 -2.17 -19.76
C ASP A 42 29.55 -1.19 -20.76
N PHE A 43 30.00 -0.05 -20.26
CA PHE A 43 30.66 0.98 -21.06
C PHE A 43 31.93 1.42 -20.34
N GLU A 44 33.08 1.12 -20.93
CA GLU A 44 34.33 1.66 -20.44
C GLU A 44 34.55 3.07 -21.02
N PHE A 45 34.24 4.12 -20.25
CA PHE A 45 34.22 5.51 -20.76
C PHE A 45 35.51 5.97 -21.46
N LYS A 46 36.66 5.38 -21.11
CA LYS A 46 37.96 5.71 -21.75
C LYS A 46 38.06 5.19 -23.19
N ILE A 47 37.29 4.17 -23.55
CA ILE A 47 37.36 3.44 -24.82
C ILE A 47 36.03 3.56 -25.60
N ASP A 48 34.89 3.50 -24.90
CA ASP A 48 33.54 3.34 -25.45
C ASP A 48 32.63 4.57 -25.30
N GLY A 49 33.19 5.76 -25.03
CA GLY A 49 32.39 6.98 -24.81
C GLY A 49 31.43 7.29 -25.97
N GLN A 50 31.83 7.00 -27.20
CA GLN A 50 30.99 7.17 -28.39
C GLN A 50 29.84 6.16 -28.44
N ASN A 51 30.09 4.90 -28.07
CA ASN A 51 29.07 3.84 -27.99
C ASN A 51 28.00 4.17 -26.94
N TRP A 52 28.40 4.75 -25.79
CA TRP A 52 27.47 5.23 -24.77
C TRP A 52 26.60 6.41 -25.25
N LEU A 53 27.20 7.38 -25.93
CA LEU A 53 26.49 8.52 -26.53
C LEU A 53 25.48 8.07 -27.59
N ASP A 54 25.85 7.11 -28.43
CA ASP A 54 24.98 6.59 -29.47
C ASP A 54 23.85 5.73 -28.89
N PHE A 55 24.10 5.01 -27.80
CA PHE A 55 23.04 4.37 -27.01
C PHE A 55 22.03 5.38 -26.47
N LEU A 56 22.48 6.49 -25.85
CA LEU A 56 21.58 7.54 -25.36
C LEU A 56 20.78 8.22 -26.46
N ARG A 57 21.38 8.41 -27.65
CA ARG A 57 20.68 9.00 -28.81
C ARG A 57 19.63 8.04 -29.40
N LYS A 58 19.94 6.73 -29.47
CA LYS A 58 18.99 5.69 -29.89
C LYS A 58 17.82 5.55 -28.91
N LEU A 59 18.08 5.66 -27.61
CA LEU A 59 17.05 5.69 -26.56
C LEU A 59 16.01 6.81 -26.75
N LYS A 60 16.43 7.98 -27.27
CA LYS A 60 15.50 9.09 -27.54
C LYS A 60 14.61 8.88 -28.77
N SER A 61 15.00 7.98 -29.67
CA SER A 61 14.35 7.80 -30.98
C SER A 61 13.61 6.48 -31.15
N LYS A 62 13.84 5.49 -30.28
CA LYS A 62 13.17 4.19 -30.28
C LYS A 62 12.74 3.80 -28.88
N SER A 63 11.66 3.02 -28.77
CA SER A 63 11.31 2.38 -27.51
C SER A 63 12.39 1.37 -27.13
N ILE A 64 12.77 1.37 -25.84
CA ILE A 64 13.75 0.48 -25.20
C ILE A 64 13.72 -0.91 -25.84
N MET A 65 12.55 -1.57 -25.89
CA MET A 65 12.31 -2.90 -26.50
C MET A 65 12.89 -3.10 -27.92
N GLN A 66 12.88 -2.10 -28.79
CA GLN A 66 13.36 -2.21 -30.18
C GLN A 66 14.90 -2.17 -30.31
N ILE A 67 15.61 -1.76 -29.26
CA ILE A 67 17.08 -1.73 -29.23
C ILE A 67 17.65 -3.12 -28.87
N TYR A 68 16.80 -4.06 -28.41
CA TYR A 68 17.21 -5.29 -27.72
C TYR A 68 17.17 -6.59 -28.54
N GLN A 69 16.93 -6.59 -29.85
CA GLN A 69 17.14 -7.81 -30.64
C GLN A 69 18.64 -7.97 -30.93
N GLU A 70 19.39 -8.52 -29.96
CA GLU A 70 20.63 -9.27 -30.15
C GLU A 70 21.23 -9.69 -28.78
N SER A 71 21.52 -11.00 -28.70
CA SER A 71 22.46 -11.79 -27.87
C SER A 71 22.67 -11.62 -26.35
N ASN A 72 22.88 -12.80 -25.74
CA ASN A 72 23.40 -13.18 -24.41
C ASN A 72 22.52 -12.89 -23.18
N VAL A 73 21.59 -13.82 -22.95
CA VAL A 73 20.86 -13.99 -21.69
C VAL A 73 21.70 -14.88 -20.77
N ALA A 74 22.26 -14.30 -19.71
CA ALA A 74 22.59 -15.10 -18.52
C ALA A 74 21.28 -15.25 -17.74
N SER A 75 20.72 -16.46 -17.70
CA SER A 75 19.58 -16.79 -16.84
C SER A 75 20.06 -16.81 -15.40
N TYR A 76 19.57 -15.88 -14.59
CA TYR A 76 19.90 -15.82 -13.17
C TYR A 76 18.74 -16.44 -12.37
N ASP A 77 19.00 -17.57 -11.73
CA ASP A 77 18.03 -18.18 -10.83
C ASP A 77 17.97 -17.38 -9.53
N LYS A 78 16.74 -17.02 -9.16
CA LYS A 78 16.41 -16.31 -7.93
C LYS A 78 16.92 -17.12 -6.74
N LYS A 79 18.06 -16.76 -6.16
CA LYS A 79 18.42 -17.21 -4.81
C LYS A 79 17.35 -16.66 -3.88
N ASN A 80 16.51 -17.55 -3.36
CA ASN A 80 15.57 -17.25 -2.30
C ASN A 80 16.38 -16.74 -1.11
N SER A 81 16.51 -15.42 -0.96
CA SER A 81 17.00 -14.84 0.28
C SER A 81 15.97 -15.19 1.34
N SER A 82 16.35 -16.08 2.24
CA SER A 82 15.64 -16.53 3.42
C SER A 82 15.53 -15.39 4.45
N ASP A 83 14.91 -14.27 4.05
CA ASP A 83 14.67 -13.10 4.92
C ASP A 83 13.20 -13.03 5.38
N ASN A 84 12.47 -14.15 5.21
CA ASN A 84 11.07 -14.28 5.62
C ASN A 84 10.86 -14.12 7.14
N ASP A 85 11.89 -14.32 7.97
CA ASP A 85 11.80 -14.24 9.44
C ASP A 85 11.77 -12.80 10.00
N GLN A 86 11.88 -11.80 9.12
CA GLN A 86 11.92 -10.37 9.50
C GLN A 86 10.65 -9.60 9.14
N ILE A 87 9.72 -10.20 8.39
CA ILE A 87 8.51 -9.50 7.92
C ILE A 87 7.29 -10.21 8.48
N PHE A 88 6.50 -9.49 9.27
CA PHE A 88 5.19 -9.97 9.69
C PHE A 88 4.18 -9.64 8.60
N LYS A 89 3.54 -10.67 8.02
CA LYS A 89 2.62 -10.54 6.88
C LYS A 89 1.20 -10.94 7.30
N VAL A 90 0.23 -10.13 6.92
CA VAL A 90 -1.20 -10.45 7.09
C VAL A 90 -1.93 -10.18 5.78
N ARG A 91 -2.77 -11.13 5.36
CA ARG A 91 -3.66 -10.97 4.22
C ARG A 91 -5.10 -11.00 4.71
N LEU A 92 -5.85 -9.94 4.40
CA LEU A 92 -7.30 -9.88 4.59
C LEU A 92 -7.97 -10.15 3.24
N THR A 93 -8.85 -11.14 3.22
CA THR A 93 -9.75 -11.40 2.09
C THR A 93 -11.17 -11.04 2.49
N GLY A 94 -11.93 -10.49 1.56
CA GLY A 94 -13.29 -10.07 1.80
C GLY A 94 -13.99 -9.61 0.54
N SER A 95 -15.14 -8.98 0.73
CA SER A 95 -15.90 -8.37 -0.35
C SER A 95 -16.38 -6.98 0.04
N LEU A 96 -16.62 -6.16 -0.96
CA LEU A 96 -17.15 -4.82 -0.77
C LEU A 96 -18.65 -4.90 -0.44
N LYS A 97 -19.02 -4.60 0.81
CA LYS A 97 -20.41 -4.61 1.28
C LYS A 97 -21.18 -3.37 0.82
N SER A 98 -20.56 -2.20 0.86
CA SER A 98 -21.17 -0.96 0.40
C SER A 98 -20.36 -0.34 -0.72
N THR A 99 -20.99 0.53 -1.50
CA THR A 99 -20.31 1.17 -2.63
C THR A 99 -19.04 1.89 -2.21
N LEU A 100 -18.00 1.91 -3.04
CA LEU A 100 -16.72 2.54 -2.76
C LEU A 100 -16.45 3.67 -3.75
N ILE A 101 -15.90 4.78 -3.26
CA ILE A 101 -15.33 5.82 -4.12
C ILE A 101 -13.95 6.21 -3.60
N ILE A 102 -12.95 6.16 -4.46
CA ILE A 102 -11.60 6.63 -4.17
C ILE A 102 -11.29 7.63 -5.27
N GLY A 103 -11.71 8.85 -4.99
CA GLY A 103 -11.83 9.90 -5.98
C GLY A 103 -10.49 10.33 -6.55
N GLU A 104 -10.43 10.36 -7.87
CA GLU A 104 -9.73 11.38 -8.61
C GLU A 104 -10.77 12.44 -9.00
N SER A 105 -10.46 13.73 -8.84
CA SER A 105 -11.37 14.79 -9.30
C SER A 105 -11.45 14.71 -10.83
N GLY A 106 -12.65 14.58 -11.39
CA GLY A 106 -12.82 14.55 -12.85
C GLY A 106 -12.29 15.84 -13.49
N ILE A 107 -11.46 15.72 -14.53
CA ILE A 107 -10.81 16.88 -15.20
C ILE A 107 -11.69 17.45 -16.35
N GLY A 108 -12.90 16.92 -16.60
CA GLY A 108 -13.69 17.29 -17.79
C GLY A 108 -15.16 17.57 -17.53
N ALA A 109 -15.72 18.54 -18.27
CA ALA A 109 -17.12 18.99 -18.21
C ALA A 109 -18.17 17.93 -18.64
N THR A 110 -17.74 16.77 -19.14
CA THR A 110 -18.59 15.65 -19.61
C THR A 110 -18.38 14.36 -18.82
N GLN A 111 -17.62 14.39 -17.72
CA GLN A 111 -17.35 13.25 -16.86
C GLN A 111 -17.91 13.50 -15.46
N SER A 112 -18.28 12.43 -14.75
CA SER A 112 -18.74 12.50 -13.35
C SER A 112 -17.76 13.28 -12.48
N ASP A 113 -18.27 14.08 -11.53
CA ASP A 113 -17.45 14.97 -10.69
C ASP A 113 -16.36 14.22 -9.90
N LYS A 114 -16.61 12.93 -9.59
CA LYS A 114 -15.65 12.03 -8.94
C LYS A 114 -15.67 10.66 -9.59
N VAL A 115 -14.50 10.24 -10.08
CA VAL A 115 -14.28 8.91 -10.65
C VAL A 115 -13.36 8.12 -9.73
N SER A 116 -13.56 6.80 -9.66
CA SER A 116 -12.69 5.92 -8.89
C SER A 116 -11.32 5.73 -9.57
N LEU A 117 -10.24 5.82 -8.78
CA LEU A 117 -8.86 5.62 -9.23
C LEU A 117 -8.67 4.29 -9.96
N THR A 118 -7.91 4.31 -11.07
CA THR A 118 -7.60 3.10 -11.85
C THR A 118 -6.10 2.89 -12.02
N SER A 119 -5.68 1.63 -12.10
CA SER A 119 -4.34 1.23 -12.51
C SER A 119 -4.45 0.23 -13.65
N VAL A 120 -3.81 0.53 -14.78
CA VAL A 120 -3.89 -0.29 -16.02
C VAL A 120 -5.36 -0.58 -16.40
N GLY A 121 -6.22 0.44 -16.31
CA GLY A 121 -7.65 0.36 -16.63
C GLY A 121 -8.52 -0.39 -15.61
N LYS A 122 -7.94 -0.94 -14.54
CA LYS A 122 -8.68 -1.64 -13.47
C LYS A 122 -8.90 -0.71 -12.27
N PRO A 123 -10.10 -0.68 -11.68
CA PRO A 123 -10.35 0.11 -10.47
C PRO A 123 -9.54 -0.42 -9.28
N ILE A 124 -9.03 0.50 -8.47
CA ILE A 124 -8.18 0.16 -7.33
C ILE A 124 -8.54 0.91 -6.04
N ILE A 125 -8.16 0.33 -4.91
CA ILE A 125 -8.03 1.03 -3.63
C ILE A 125 -6.59 1.45 -3.45
N SER A 126 -6.34 2.76 -3.35
CA SER A 126 -5.01 3.26 -3.04
C SER A 126 -4.61 2.84 -1.61
N ALA A 127 -3.36 2.39 -1.44
CA ALA A 127 -2.84 2.07 -0.12
C ALA A 127 -2.83 3.28 0.82
N LYS A 128 -2.72 4.50 0.29
CA LYS A 128 -2.88 5.76 1.06
C LYS A 128 -4.26 5.87 1.69
N SER A 129 -5.33 5.52 0.98
CA SER A 129 -6.71 5.56 1.52
C SER A 129 -6.91 4.57 2.66
N ILE A 130 -6.40 3.34 2.53
CA ILE A 130 -6.46 2.31 3.58
C ILE A 130 -5.64 2.78 4.78
N ARG A 131 -4.37 3.19 4.55
CA ARG A 131 -3.45 3.63 5.59
C ARG A 131 -4.02 4.81 6.39
N GLY A 132 -4.61 5.79 5.71
CA GLY A 132 -5.22 6.95 6.37
C GLY A 132 -6.41 6.58 7.26
N ALA A 133 -7.29 5.69 6.78
CA ALA A 133 -8.42 5.18 7.57
C ALA A 133 -7.94 4.43 8.82
N MET A 134 -6.97 3.53 8.65
CA MET A 134 -6.40 2.76 9.75
C MET A 134 -5.65 3.62 10.75
N ARG A 135 -4.87 4.61 10.30
CA ARG A 135 -4.14 5.52 11.19
C ARG A 135 -5.10 6.30 12.09
N SER A 136 -6.12 6.91 11.51
CA SER A 136 -7.12 7.67 12.28
C SER A 136 -7.85 6.78 13.29
N ARG A 137 -8.17 5.53 12.91
CA ARG A 137 -8.74 4.55 13.84
C ARG A 137 -7.76 4.18 14.95
N ALA A 138 -6.48 3.98 14.63
CA ALA A 138 -5.43 3.66 15.60
C ALA A 138 -5.26 4.76 16.66
N GLU A 139 -5.21 6.02 16.21
CA GLU A 139 -5.15 7.19 17.11
C GLU A 139 -6.36 7.22 18.05
N ARG A 140 -7.57 6.93 17.53
CA ARG A 140 -8.79 6.86 18.34
C ARG A 140 -8.75 5.73 19.37
N ILE A 141 -8.26 4.54 19.01
CA ILE A 141 -8.09 3.41 19.93
C ILE A 141 -7.11 3.79 21.04
N CYS A 142 -5.92 4.28 20.69
CA CYS A 142 -4.90 4.69 21.65
C CYS A 142 -5.40 5.78 22.60
N ASN A 143 -6.04 6.83 22.08
CA ASN A 143 -6.60 7.91 22.90
C ASN A 143 -7.69 7.42 23.87
N THR A 144 -8.52 6.46 23.43
CA THR A 144 -9.59 5.88 24.25
C THR A 144 -9.03 5.03 25.39
N LEU A 145 -8.00 4.23 25.10
CA LEU A 145 -7.33 3.36 26.07
C LEU A 145 -6.23 4.07 26.87
N LYS A 146 -5.99 5.36 26.60
CA LYS A 146 -4.90 6.17 27.17
C LYS A 146 -3.51 5.55 26.94
N ILE A 147 -3.32 4.93 25.78
CA ILE A 147 -2.03 4.36 25.32
C ILE A 147 -1.26 5.44 24.55
N ASP A 148 0.06 5.46 24.71
CA ASP A 148 0.94 6.42 24.04
C ASP A 148 0.90 6.28 22.51
N LEU A 149 0.80 7.41 21.78
CA LEU A 149 0.73 7.46 20.31
C LEU A 149 2.04 7.07 19.61
N ALA A 150 3.16 6.90 20.34
CA ALA A 150 4.44 6.44 19.81
C ALA A 150 4.31 5.12 19.04
N ILE A 151 3.42 4.22 19.46
CA ILE A 151 3.16 2.98 18.71
C ILE A 151 2.53 3.24 17.33
N VAL A 152 1.62 4.21 17.25
CA VAL A 152 1.00 4.64 15.98
C VAL A 152 2.08 5.25 15.08
N TYR A 153 2.95 6.09 15.63
CA TYR A 153 4.04 6.71 14.88
C TYR A 153 5.07 5.68 14.41
N ASN A 154 5.40 4.68 15.22
CA ASN A 154 6.28 3.59 14.81
C ASN A 154 5.67 2.75 13.67
N LEU A 155 4.38 2.46 13.74
CA LEU A 155 3.70 1.64 12.74
C LEU A 155 3.44 2.43 11.43
N PHE A 156 2.89 3.64 11.53
CA PHE A 156 2.45 4.44 10.38
C PHE A 156 3.47 5.48 9.90
N GLY A 157 4.45 5.84 10.74
CA GLY A 157 5.43 6.90 10.50
C GLY A 157 4.99 8.24 11.10
N ASN A 158 5.91 9.20 11.15
CA ASN A 158 5.60 10.59 11.46
C ASN A 158 6.26 11.51 10.42
N THR A 159 5.48 12.46 9.91
CA THR A 159 5.90 13.43 8.90
C THR A 159 5.65 14.86 9.33
N ASP A 160 5.30 15.10 10.61
CA ASP A 160 5.11 16.46 11.12
C ASP A 160 6.36 17.30 10.87
N GLU A 161 6.17 18.40 10.15
CA GLU A 161 7.27 19.29 9.72
C GLU A 161 7.94 20.00 10.91
N ASN A 162 7.22 20.11 12.03
CA ASN A 162 7.69 20.70 13.28
C ASN A 162 8.49 19.73 14.15
N ASP A 163 8.47 18.43 13.85
CA ASP A 163 9.23 17.41 14.56
C ASP A 163 10.50 17.07 13.77
N LYS A 164 11.67 17.30 14.37
CA LYS A 164 12.96 17.02 13.74
C LYS A 164 13.17 15.53 13.45
N SER A 165 12.36 14.64 14.04
CA SER A 165 12.45 13.19 13.86
C SER A 165 11.48 12.65 12.80
N LYS A 166 11.76 12.91 11.52
CA LYS A 166 11.04 12.25 10.42
C LYS A 166 11.16 10.73 10.56
N LEU A 167 10.03 10.07 10.84
CA LEU A 167 10.02 8.65 11.18
C LEU A 167 9.36 7.84 10.07
N LYS A 168 10.12 6.95 9.43
CA LYS A 168 9.55 5.98 8.49
C LYS A 168 8.80 4.90 9.28
N GLY A 169 7.51 4.76 8.99
CA GLY A 169 6.66 3.73 9.60
C GLY A 169 6.99 2.33 9.12
N LYS A 170 6.79 1.32 9.97
CA LYS A 170 7.06 -0.09 9.67
C LYS A 170 5.98 -0.77 8.81
N LEU A 171 4.73 -0.31 8.87
CA LEU A 171 3.62 -0.86 8.10
C LEU A 171 3.75 -0.47 6.62
N LYS A 172 3.55 -1.44 5.73
CA LYS A 172 3.35 -1.28 4.29
C LYS A 172 2.03 -1.93 3.90
N ILE A 173 1.36 -1.30 2.96
CA ILE A 173 0.13 -1.77 2.35
C ILE A 173 0.31 -1.63 0.85
N ASN A 174 -0.13 -2.63 0.08
CA ASN A 174 -0.15 -2.56 -1.37
C ASN A 174 -1.50 -2.04 -1.87
N GLU A 175 -1.52 -1.43 -3.05
CA GLU A 175 -2.77 -1.13 -3.74
C GLU A 175 -3.59 -2.40 -3.98
N VAL A 176 -4.91 -2.26 -3.88
CA VAL A 176 -5.85 -3.37 -4.00
C VAL A 176 -6.54 -3.24 -5.34
N ILE A 177 -6.45 -4.28 -6.17
CA ILE A 177 -7.24 -4.37 -7.40
C ILE A 177 -8.63 -4.88 -7.06
N LEU A 178 -9.66 -4.20 -7.56
CA LEU A 178 -11.05 -4.54 -7.31
C LEU A 178 -11.55 -5.49 -8.42
N PHE A 179 -11.48 -6.80 -8.15
CA PHE A 179 -11.91 -7.83 -9.10
C PHE A 179 -13.44 -7.96 -9.12
N GLY A 180 -14.01 -8.23 -10.30
CA GLY A 180 -15.47 -8.42 -10.47
C GLY A 180 -16.31 -7.14 -10.30
N SER A 181 -15.66 -6.00 -10.12
CA SER A 181 -16.32 -4.76 -9.71
C SER A 181 -17.23 -4.17 -10.79
N GLN A 182 -18.34 -3.57 -10.37
CA GLN A 182 -19.31 -2.89 -11.24
C GLN A 182 -19.32 -1.39 -10.96
N LYS A 183 -19.19 -0.58 -12.01
CA LYS A 183 -19.38 0.87 -11.94
C LYS A 183 -20.84 1.19 -12.24
N PHE A 184 -21.38 2.19 -11.56
CA PHE A 184 -22.68 2.76 -11.90
C PHE A 184 -22.68 4.25 -11.56
N VAL A 185 -23.48 5.02 -12.28
CA VAL A 185 -23.66 6.45 -12.01
C VAL A 185 -24.71 6.62 -10.92
N GLN A 186 -24.40 7.46 -9.94
CA GLN A 186 -25.31 7.81 -8.86
C GLN A 186 -25.42 9.33 -8.74
N ASP A 187 -26.61 9.84 -9.03
CA ASP A 187 -26.99 11.22 -8.80
C ASP A 187 -27.52 11.43 -7.38
N ARG A 188 -27.14 12.55 -6.77
CA ARG A 188 -27.61 12.95 -5.44
C ARG A 188 -27.93 14.43 -5.43
N ILE A 189 -29.04 14.77 -4.79
CA ILE A 189 -29.47 16.17 -4.60
C ILE A 189 -29.26 16.58 -3.14
N LYS A 190 -29.00 17.87 -2.93
CA LYS A 190 -29.00 18.46 -1.59
C LYS A 190 -30.37 19.07 -1.30
N ILE A 191 -30.98 18.64 -0.21
CA ILE A 191 -32.23 19.21 0.29
C ILE A 191 -31.92 20.27 1.35
N ASP A 192 -32.55 21.42 1.22
CA ASP A 192 -32.55 22.45 2.25
C ASP A 192 -33.41 22.00 3.43
N ARG A 193 -32.82 21.99 4.63
CA ARG A 193 -33.48 21.52 5.86
C ARG A 193 -34.58 22.45 6.37
N PHE A 194 -34.57 23.72 5.96
CA PHE A 194 -35.57 24.71 6.37
C PHE A 194 -36.75 24.72 5.39
N THR A 195 -36.46 24.81 4.09
CA THR A 195 -37.51 24.95 3.06
C THR A 195 -38.05 23.63 2.53
N GLY A 196 -37.34 22.52 2.74
CA GLY A 196 -37.67 21.22 2.13
C GLY A 196 -37.46 21.18 0.61
N GLY A 197 -37.03 22.30 0.00
CA GLY A 197 -36.74 22.41 -1.41
C GLY A 197 -35.39 21.83 -1.79
N THR A 198 -35.19 21.62 -3.10
CA THR A 198 -33.86 21.28 -3.64
C THR A 198 -32.99 22.54 -3.72
N ILE A 199 -31.70 22.41 -3.40
CA ILE A 199 -30.75 23.51 -3.60
C ILE A 199 -30.28 23.47 -5.06
N SER A 200 -30.62 24.51 -5.82
CA SER A 200 -30.21 24.65 -7.22
C SER A 200 -28.69 24.61 -7.36
N GLY A 201 -28.18 23.84 -8.33
CA GLY A 201 -26.75 23.65 -8.56
C GLY A 201 -26.05 22.64 -7.63
N ALA A 202 -26.79 22.00 -6.71
CA ALA A 202 -26.24 20.98 -5.81
C ALA A 202 -26.61 19.55 -6.23
N LEU A 203 -26.61 19.29 -7.53
CA LEU A 203 -26.64 17.93 -8.09
C LEU A 203 -25.22 17.38 -8.06
N PHE A 204 -25.00 16.35 -7.25
CA PHE A 204 -23.74 15.63 -7.18
C PHE A 204 -23.85 14.38 -8.03
N ASN A 205 -23.02 14.27 -9.07
CA ASN A 205 -22.89 13.06 -9.84
C ASN A 205 -21.63 12.31 -9.37
N SER A 206 -21.77 11.02 -9.08
CA SER A 206 -20.65 10.17 -8.65
C SER A 206 -20.69 8.82 -9.38
N GLU A 207 -19.52 8.28 -9.70
CA GLU A 207 -19.38 6.92 -10.26
C GLU A 207 -18.71 5.98 -9.26
N PRO A 208 -19.43 5.55 -8.21
CA PRO A 208 -18.91 4.59 -7.26
C PRO A 208 -18.77 3.18 -7.85
N ILE A 209 -17.93 2.39 -7.20
CA ILE A 209 -17.74 0.97 -7.46
C ILE A 209 -18.63 0.15 -6.51
N SER A 210 -19.22 -0.93 -7.01
CA SER A 210 -19.96 -1.92 -6.23
C SER A 210 -19.50 -3.34 -6.54
N LYS A 211 -19.87 -4.29 -5.66
CA LYS A 211 -19.70 -5.74 -5.86
C LYS A 211 -18.28 -6.13 -6.29
N ALA A 212 -17.30 -5.91 -5.41
CA ALA A 212 -15.91 -6.25 -5.69
C ALA A 212 -15.38 -7.22 -4.63
N ASP A 213 -14.66 -8.24 -5.09
CA ASP A 213 -13.82 -9.05 -4.21
C ASP A 213 -12.53 -8.30 -3.92
N ILE A 214 -12.07 -8.43 -2.67
CA ILE A 214 -10.97 -7.64 -2.13
C ILE A 214 -9.96 -8.57 -1.47
N GLN A 215 -8.69 -8.38 -1.82
CA GLN A 215 -7.56 -8.94 -1.12
C GLN A 215 -6.59 -7.82 -0.75
N ILE A 216 -6.34 -7.65 0.54
CA ILE A 216 -5.44 -6.62 1.07
C ILE A 216 -4.26 -7.29 1.77
N ASP A 217 -3.06 -7.00 1.30
CA ASP A 217 -1.82 -7.48 1.91
C ASP A 217 -1.19 -6.39 2.78
N PHE A 218 -0.98 -6.71 4.05
CA PHE A 218 -0.31 -5.90 5.07
C PHE A 218 1.03 -6.52 5.41
N SER A 219 2.04 -5.68 5.61
CA SER A 219 3.37 -6.13 6.03
C SER A 219 3.99 -5.17 7.03
N ILE A 220 4.45 -5.67 8.17
CA ILE A 220 5.27 -4.91 9.13
C ILE A 220 6.72 -5.32 8.94
N TYR A 221 7.55 -4.38 8.49
CA TYR A 221 8.97 -4.60 8.28
C TYR A 221 9.79 -4.28 9.52
N SER A 222 10.88 -5.02 9.70
CA SER A 222 11.91 -4.64 10.66
C SER A 222 12.52 -3.27 10.31
N ARG A 223 12.85 -2.49 11.34
CA ARG A 223 13.61 -1.23 11.18
C ARG A 223 14.83 -1.30 12.10
N ARG A 224 16.04 -1.03 11.58
CA ARG A 224 17.30 -1.11 12.35
C ARG A 224 17.45 -2.45 13.09
N ASN A 225 17.08 -3.55 12.44
CA ASN A 225 17.05 -4.91 13.01
C ASN A 225 16.05 -5.15 14.16
N GLU A 226 15.17 -4.19 14.46
CA GLU A 226 14.05 -4.39 15.38
C GLU A 226 12.86 -5.00 14.64
N LYS A 227 12.52 -6.25 14.98
CA LYS A 227 11.35 -6.95 14.44
C LYS A 227 10.04 -6.27 14.86
N ALA A 228 8.95 -6.68 14.21
CA ALA A 228 7.60 -6.29 14.62
C ALA A 228 7.35 -6.72 16.07
N THR A 229 7.05 -5.76 16.95
CA THR A 229 6.75 -6.04 18.35
C THR A 229 5.35 -6.65 18.49
N ASP A 230 5.11 -7.37 19.57
CA ASP A 230 3.79 -7.96 19.83
C ASP A 230 2.70 -6.90 20.00
N ALA A 231 3.05 -5.72 20.55
CA ALA A 231 2.13 -4.59 20.63
C ALA A 231 1.80 -4.01 19.23
N GLU A 232 2.80 -3.90 18.34
CA GLU A 232 2.59 -3.44 16.95
C GLU A 232 1.67 -4.40 16.19
N LYS A 233 1.86 -5.71 16.37
CA LYS A 233 0.95 -6.74 15.84
C LYS A 233 -0.44 -6.59 16.44
N GLY A 234 -0.55 -6.44 17.76
CA GLY A 234 -1.82 -6.29 18.47
C GLY A 234 -2.65 -5.10 17.97
N LEU A 235 -2.01 -3.94 17.78
CA LEU A 235 -2.66 -2.78 17.19
C LEU A 235 -3.13 -3.06 15.76
N LEU A 236 -2.29 -3.69 14.93
CA LEU A 236 -2.70 -4.08 13.57
C LEU A 236 -3.92 -5.01 13.59
N PHE A 237 -3.98 -5.98 14.50
CA PHE A 237 -5.13 -6.88 14.62
C PHE A 237 -6.42 -6.18 15.02
N LEU A 238 -6.38 -5.23 15.95
CA LEU A 238 -7.56 -4.44 16.29
C LEU A 238 -8.08 -3.67 15.08
N LEU A 239 -7.18 -3.09 14.28
CA LEU A 239 -7.57 -2.38 13.06
C LEU A 239 -8.12 -3.32 11.98
N LEU A 240 -7.52 -4.50 11.82
CA LEU A 240 -8.00 -5.51 10.89
C LEU A 240 -9.36 -6.05 11.32
N ARG A 241 -9.58 -6.23 12.62
CA ARG A 241 -10.88 -6.60 13.19
C ARG A 241 -11.94 -5.55 12.85
N ASP A 242 -11.65 -4.26 13.04
CA ASP A 242 -12.61 -3.20 12.69
C ASP A 242 -12.94 -3.21 11.19
N ILE A 243 -11.99 -3.54 10.30
CA ILE A 243 -12.28 -3.72 8.87
C ILE A 243 -13.12 -4.98 8.66
N TYR A 244 -12.75 -6.09 9.29
CA TYR A 244 -13.38 -7.40 9.12
C TYR A 244 -14.85 -7.39 9.56
N GLU A 245 -15.12 -6.77 10.71
CA GLU A 245 -16.44 -6.60 11.33
C GLU A 245 -17.22 -5.41 10.77
N GLU A 246 -16.78 -4.84 9.65
CA GLU A 246 -17.48 -3.76 8.93
C GLU A 246 -17.57 -2.43 9.71
N ASP A 247 -16.79 -2.24 10.78
CA ASP A 247 -16.74 -1.02 11.61
C ASP A 247 -15.79 0.06 11.03
N LEU A 248 -14.89 -0.27 10.10
CA LEU A 248 -13.97 0.70 9.50
C LEU A 248 -14.22 0.92 8.00
N ALA A 249 -14.80 2.07 7.67
CA ALA A 249 -14.96 2.54 6.30
C ALA A 249 -13.64 3.07 5.68
N ILE A 250 -13.39 2.72 4.42
CA ILE A 250 -12.21 3.12 3.63
C ILE A 250 -12.64 3.96 2.42
N GLY A 251 -11.81 4.93 2.01
CA GLY A 251 -12.09 5.78 0.84
C GLY A 251 -12.87 7.05 1.17
N GLY A 252 -13.49 7.64 0.15
CA GLY A 252 -14.25 8.88 0.25
C GLY A 252 -15.71 8.65 0.66
N GLU A 253 -16.37 9.71 1.12
CA GLU A 253 -17.81 9.73 1.39
C GLU A 253 -18.26 8.66 2.42
N LYS A 254 -17.43 8.40 3.43
CA LYS A 254 -17.72 7.44 4.50
C LYS A 254 -18.97 7.82 5.30
N ASN A 255 -19.24 9.11 5.45
CA ASN A 255 -20.37 9.69 6.17
C ASN A 255 -21.75 9.37 5.56
N ILE A 256 -21.78 8.85 4.34
CA ILE A 256 -23.02 8.40 3.67
C ILE A 256 -23.05 6.87 3.52
N GLY A 257 -22.18 6.15 4.24
CA GLY A 257 -22.16 4.69 4.28
C GLY A 257 -21.29 4.01 3.21
N ARG A 258 -20.41 4.74 2.51
CA ARG A 258 -19.50 4.15 1.51
C ARG A 258 -18.28 3.48 2.13
N GLY A 259 -17.71 2.52 1.39
CA GLY A 259 -16.39 1.96 1.64
C GLY A 259 -16.32 0.92 2.75
N ILE A 260 -17.44 0.25 3.03
CA ILE A 260 -17.52 -0.84 4.00
C ILE A 260 -17.09 -2.14 3.33
N ILE A 261 -16.08 -2.78 3.91
CA ILE A 261 -15.58 -4.08 3.51
C ILE A 261 -16.09 -5.10 4.51
N LYS A 262 -16.51 -6.26 4.04
CA LYS A 262 -16.84 -7.42 4.86
C LYS A 262 -15.72 -8.45 4.74
N GLY A 263 -15.05 -8.72 5.85
CA GLY A 263 -14.00 -9.75 5.89
C GLY A 263 -14.58 -11.16 5.79
N THR A 264 -13.83 -12.04 5.16
CA THR A 264 -14.16 -13.48 5.04
C THR A 264 -13.04 -14.38 5.54
N MET A 265 -11.78 -13.94 5.45
CA MET A 265 -10.63 -14.72 5.87
C MET A 265 -9.44 -13.82 6.20
N LEU A 266 -8.71 -14.19 7.25
CA LEU A 266 -7.40 -13.62 7.60
C LEU A 266 -6.33 -14.71 7.54
N ILE A 267 -5.23 -14.43 6.83
CA ILE A 267 -4.06 -15.30 6.76
C ILE A 267 -2.87 -14.55 7.34
N ILE A 268 -2.24 -15.10 8.36
CA ILE A 268 -1.13 -14.53 9.12
C ILE A 268 0.12 -15.38 8.88
N ASN A 269 1.15 -14.81 8.27
CA ASN A 269 2.37 -15.52 7.88
C ASN A 269 2.10 -16.85 7.13
N GLY A 270 1.03 -16.90 6.33
CA GLY A 270 0.64 -18.07 5.56
C GLY A 270 -0.28 -19.06 6.28
N ILE A 271 -0.63 -18.81 7.55
CA ILE A 271 -1.49 -19.67 8.37
C ILE A 271 -2.83 -18.96 8.64
N SER A 272 -3.93 -19.71 8.70
CA SER A 272 -5.25 -19.17 9.04
C SER A 272 -5.28 -18.58 10.46
N ASP A 273 -6.00 -17.49 10.67
CA ASP A 273 -6.17 -16.85 11.98
C ASP A 273 -6.80 -17.77 13.03
N ASN A 274 -7.71 -18.65 12.60
CA ASN A 274 -8.33 -19.67 13.44
C ASN A 274 -7.30 -20.57 14.15
N ASP A 275 -6.15 -20.81 13.52
CA ASP A 275 -5.07 -21.64 14.04
C ASP A 275 -4.07 -20.85 14.89
N GLN A 276 -4.25 -19.52 15.04
CA GLN A 276 -3.36 -18.62 15.76
C GLN A 276 -4.02 -17.90 16.95
N LYS A 277 -5.22 -18.30 17.41
CA LYS A 277 -5.97 -17.61 18.47
C LYS A 277 -5.12 -17.25 19.71
N SER A 278 -4.28 -18.17 20.18
CA SER A 278 -3.40 -17.93 21.33
C SER A 278 -2.40 -16.79 21.09
N ASN A 279 -1.84 -16.70 19.87
CA ASN A 279 -0.95 -15.60 19.48
C ASN A 279 -1.71 -14.27 19.38
N LEU A 280 -2.93 -14.27 18.84
CA LEU A 280 -3.76 -13.07 18.76
C LEU A 280 -4.04 -12.49 20.16
N ASP A 281 -4.44 -13.34 21.12
CA ASP A 281 -4.70 -12.91 22.49
C ASP A 281 -3.44 -12.32 23.15
N GLN A 282 -2.28 -12.94 22.91
CA GLN A 282 -1.00 -12.44 23.39
C GLN A 282 -0.68 -11.05 22.82
N TRP A 283 -0.85 -10.86 21.51
CA TRP A 283 -0.57 -9.59 20.84
C TRP A 283 -1.50 -8.46 21.32
N VAL A 284 -2.79 -8.74 21.47
CA VAL A 284 -3.75 -7.76 21.99
C VAL A 284 -3.44 -7.40 23.45
N LYS A 285 -3.06 -8.37 24.29
CA LYS A 285 -2.60 -8.11 25.66
C LYS A 285 -1.33 -7.25 25.67
N ALA A 286 -0.37 -7.54 24.81
CA ALA A 286 0.86 -6.76 24.68
C ALA A 286 0.56 -5.31 24.26
N PHE A 287 -0.41 -5.10 23.36
CA PHE A 287 -0.87 -3.76 22.98
C PHE A 287 -1.53 -3.03 24.15
N ASN A 288 -2.45 -3.67 24.87
CA ASN A 288 -3.13 -3.06 26.01
C ASN A 288 -2.19 -2.66 27.15
N ASN A 289 -1.07 -3.38 27.30
CA ASN A 289 -0.03 -3.10 28.29
C ASN A 289 1.10 -2.21 27.74
N TYR A 290 0.96 -1.66 26.53
CA TYR A 290 2.02 -0.89 25.90
C TYR A 290 2.34 0.37 26.70
N THR A 291 3.58 0.44 27.18
CA THR A 291 4.20 1.65 27.71
C THR A 291 5.22 2.16 26.70
N LYS A 292 5.44 3.48 26.68
CA LYS A 292 6.42 4.10 25.78
C LYS A 292 7.78 3.39 25.94
N PRO A 293 8.48 3.01 24.87
CA PRO A 293 9.83 2.46 24.98
C PRO A 293 10.70 3.52 25.66
N ASN A 294 11.42 3.13 26.72
CA ASN A 294 12.43 3.99 27.33
C ASN A 294 13.42 4.40 26.24
N THR A 295 13.32 5.65 25.80
CA THR A 295 14.33 6.27 24.98
C THR A 295 15.53 6.48 25.88
N ASN A 296 16.48 5.55 25.88
CA ASN A 296 17.82 5.83 26.37
C ASN A 296 18.36 6.97 25.49
N GLU A 297 18.54 8.14 26.11
CA GLU A 297 19.30 9.27 25.56
C GLU A 297 20.75 8.86 25.25
#